data_AF-A0AAE5TG01-F1
#
_entry.id   AF-A0AAE5TG01-F1
#
_cell.length_a   1.000
_cell.length_b   1.000
_cell.length_c   1.000
_cell.angle_alpha   90.00
_cell.angle_beta   90.00
_cell.angle_gamma   90.00
#
_symmetry.space_group_name_H-M   'P 1'
#
loop_
_entity.id
_entity.type
_entity.pdbx_description
1 polymer ?
#
loop_
_entity_poly.entity_id
_entity_poly.type
_entity_poly.pdbx_seq_one_letter_code
_entity_poly.pdbx_strand_id
1 'polypeptide(L)'
;MNTTQLLNEREKTHGDFVSGAETFYYLMKPIIDSQLFERNKVAAYAMTMIQAKVTRICNGDESFPDHWEDIIGYASLALGKQFEPQQNVLNTPVVDYIKAQNMTPNR
;
A
#
# COMPACT_ATOMS: atom_id res chain seq x y z
N MET A 1 -5.34 10.30 23.05
CA MET A 1 -5.76 9.02 22.46
C MET A 1 -4.96 7.90 23.12
N ASN A 2 -5.64 6.88 23.66
CA ASN A 2 -4.96 5.72 24.24
C ASN A 2 -4.68 4.65 23.16
N THR A 3 -3.90 3.62 23.51
CA THR A 3 -3.51 2.57 22.55
C THR A 3 -4.71 1.86 21.94
N THR A 4 -5.74 1.52 22.72
CA THR A 4 -6.94 0.85 22.22
C THR A 4 -7.69 1.70 21.21
N GLN A 5 -7.83 3.00 21.49
CA GLN A 5 -8.43 3.95 20.55
C GLN A 5 -7.64 4.00 19.24
N LEU A 6 -6.30 3.98 19.30
CA LEU A 6 -5.43 3.93 18.13
C LEU A 6 -5.57 2.67 17.29
N LEU A 7 -5.66 1.52 17.94
CA LEU A 7 -5.84 0.26 17.23
C LEU A 7 -7.21 0.24 16.54
N ASN A 8 -8.28 0.64 17.22
CA ASN A 8 -9.63 0.69 16.65
C ASN A 8 -9.75 1.68 15.48
N GLU A 9 -9.06 2.82 15.54
CA GLU A 9 -9.04 3.77 14.42
C GLU A 9 -8.23 3.23 13.24
N ARG A 10 -7.09 2.60 13.50
CA ARG A 10 -6.25 2.03 12.45
C ARG A 10 -6.86 0.82 11.79
N GLU A 11 -7.57 -0.03 12.50
CA GLU A 11 -8.24 -1.21 11.95
C GLU A 11 -9.18 -0.83 10.79
N LYS A 12 -9.84 0.33 10.85
CA LYS A 12 -10.72 0.83 9.79
C LYS A 12 -10.03 1.04 8.44
N THR A 13 -8.76 1.42 8.45
CA THR A 13 -7.98 1.70 7.23
C THR A 13 -6.95 0.63 6.92
N HIS A 14 -6.49 -0.12 7.93
CA HIS A 14 -5.39 -1.07 7.85
C HIS A 14 -5.82 -2.53 7.94
N GLY A 15 -7.09 -2.79 8.24
CA GLY A 15 -7.65 -4.12 8.44
C GLY A 15 -7.27 -4.75 9.77
N ASP A 16 -7.84 -5.93 10.01
CA ASP A 16 -7.51 -6.80 11.14
C ASP A 16 -6.03 -7.23 11.09
N PHE A 17 -5.39 -7.28 12.25
CA PHE A 17 -3.97 -7.61 12.36
C PHE A 17 -3.66 -9.06 12.01
N VAL A 18 -4.52 -10.01 12.42
CA VAL A 18 -4.28 -11.45 12.21
C VAL A 18 -4.39 -11.79 10.72
N SER A 19 -5.46 -11.32 10.08
CA SER A 19 -5.70 -11.49 8.64
C SER A 19 -4.61 -10.81 7.80
N GLY A 20 -4.18 -9.62 8.22
CA GLY A 20 -3.06 -8.92 7.62
C GLY A 20 -1.74 -9.69 7.74
N ALA A 21 -1.45 -10.30 8.88
CA ALA A 21 -0.22 -11.09 9.07
C ALA A 21 -0.17 -12.30 8.13
N GLU A 22 -1.29 -13.00 7.95
CA GLU A 22 -1.39 -14.11 7.00
C GLU A 22 -1.18 -13.64 5.56
N THR A 23 -1.86 -12.58 5.16
CA THR A 23 -1.71 -11.99 3.81
C THR A 23 -0.26 -11.59 3.54
N PHE A 24 0.36 -10.87 4.47
CA PHE A 24 1.75 -10.41 4.33
C PHE A 24 2.72 -11.58 4.17
N TYR A 25 2.53 -12.65 4.95
CA TYR A 25 3.35 -13.86 4.84
C TYR A 25 3.33 -14.44 3.41
N TYR A 26 2.15 -14.54 2.77
CA TYR A 26 2.06 -15.04 1.40
C TYR A 26 2.67 -14.07 0.38
N LEU A 27 2.47 -12.76 0.56
CA LEU A 27 3.03 -11.73 -0.33
C LEU A 27 4.56 -11.66 -0.29
N MET A 28 5.18 -12.07 0.82
CA MET A 28 6.64 -12.06 0.98
C MET A 28 7.35 -13.23 0.31
N LYS A 29 6.65 -14.35 0.03
CA LYS A 29 7.26 -15.58 -0.51
C LYS A 29 8.11 -15.32 -1.78
N PRO A 30 7.61 -14.62 -2.82
CA PRO A 30 8.41 -14.40 -4.02
C PRO A 30 9.70 -13.59 -3.78
N ILE A 31 9.69 -12.67 -2.82
CA ILE A 31 10.87 -11.85 -2.46
C ILE A 31 11.92 -12.73 -1.79
N ILE A 32 11.49 -13.61 -0.89
CA ILE A 32 12.37 -14.54 -0.17
C ILE A 32 12.93 -15.59 -1.14
N ASP A 33 12.06 -16.25 -1.91
CA ASP A 33 12.43 -17.35 -2.82
C ASP A 33 13.38 -16.89 -3.94
N SER A 34 13.26 -15.65 -4.38
CA SER A 34 14.15 -15.05 -5.40
C SER A 34 15.52 -14.63 -4.87
N GLN A 35 15.81 -14.85 -3.58
CA GLN A 35 17.04 -14.44 -2.90
C GLN A 35 17.38 -12.95 -3.11
N LEU A 36 16.35 -12.10 -3.23
CA LEU A 36 16.55 -10.68 -3.53
C LEU A 36 17.34 -9.96 -2.41
N PHE A 37 17.16 -10.39 -1.16
CA PHE A 37 17.93 -9.87 -0.02
C PHE A 37 19.44 -10.05 -0.15
N GLU A 38 19.90 -11.10 -0.83
CA GLU A 38 21.33 -11.35 -1.06
C GLU A 38 21.86 -10.52 -2.22
N ARG A 39 21.05 -10.31 -3.26
CA ARG A 39 21.46 -9.59 -4.49
C ARG A 39 21.36 -8.08 -4.36
N ASN A 40 20.33 -7.58 -3.69
CA ASN A 40 20.05 -6.14 -3.54
C ASN A 40 19.18 -5.86 -2.31
N LYS A 41 19.84 -5.54 -1.19
CA LYS A 41 19.18 -5.26 0.10
C LYS A 41 18.25 -4.04 0.05
N VAL A 42 18.59 -3.01 -0.75
CA VAL A 42 17.77 -1.79 -0.88
C VAL A 42 16.47 -2.11 -1.59
N ALA A 43 16.54 -2.83 -2.73
CA ALA A 43 15.35 -3.25 -3.45
C ALA A 43 14.50 -4.23 -2.63
N ALA A 44 15.13 -5.18 -1.92
CA ALA A 44 14.43 -6.11 -1.05
C ALA A 44 13.67 -5.39 0.09
N TYR A 45 14.31 -4.40 0.71
CA TYR A 45 13.67 -3.58 1.74
C TYR A 45 12.48 -2.78 1.17
N ALA A 46 12.66 -2.10 0.04
CA ALA A 46 11.58 -1.35 -0.60
C ALA A 46 10.40 -2.25 -0.98
N MET A 47 10.67 -3.43 -1.56
CA MET A 47 9.64 -4.42 -1.88
C MET A 47 8.91 -4.90 -0.62
N THR A 48 9.62 -5.10 0.49
CA THR A 48 9.00 -5.47 1.78
C THR A 48 8.02 -4.40 2.27
N MET A 49 8.41 -3.13 2.18
CA MET A 49 7.56 -2.00 2.58
C MET A 49 6.34 -1.86 1.66
N ILE A 50 6.52 -2.08 0.35
CA ILE A 50 5.41 -2.13 -0.63
C ILE A 50 4.44 -3.26 -0.27
N GLN A 51 4.91 -4.48 0.01
CA GLN A 51 4.03 -5.59 0.39
C GLN A 51 3.27 -5.33 1.69
N ALA A 52 3.87 -4.58 2.63
CA ALA A 52 3.16 -4.14 3.82
C ALA A 52 1.96 -3.24 3.46
N LYS A 53 2.11 -2.32 2.49
CA LYS A 53 0.99 -1.49 2.01
C LYS A 53 -0.03 -2.27 1.19
N VAL A 54 0.40 -3.18 0.32
CA VAL A 54 -0.50 -4.12 -0.38
C VAL A 54 -1.33 -4.93 0.63
N THR A 55 -0.73 -5.38 1.73
CA THR A 55 -1.45 -6.07 2.80
C THR A 55 -2.58 -5.20 3.37
N ARG A 56 -2.33 -3.90 3.59
CA ARG A 56 -3.34 -2.95 4.08
C ARG A 56 -4.45 -2.70 3.08
N ILE A 57 -4.12 -2.63 1.79
CA ILE A 57 -5.10 -2.51 0.71
C ILE A 57 -5.98 -3.76 0.63
N CYS A 58 -5.39 -4.96 0.76
CA CYS A 58 -6.16 -6.21 0.66
C CYS A 58 -7.04 -6.50 1.88
N ASN A 59 -6.70 -5.96 3.06
CA ASN A 59 -7.39 -6.30 4.32
C ASN A 59 -8.14 -5.11 4.95
N GLY A 60 -7.88 -3.89 4.49
CA GLY A 60 -8.41 -2.65 5.05
C GLY A 60 -9.15 -1.83 4.00
N ASP A 61 -8.94 -0.52 4.01
CA ASP A 61 -9.56 0.41 3.06
C ASP A 61 -8.66 0.58 1.83
N GLU A 62 -9.07 -0.02 0.72
CA GLU A 62 -8.36 0.05 -0.56
C GLU A 62 -8.37 1.46 -1.17
N SER A 63 -9.27 2.33 -0.72
CA SER A 63 -9.37 3.72 -1.18
C SER A 63 -8.55 4.70 -0.35
N PHE A 64 -7.89 4.24 0.74
CA PHE A 64 -7.10 5.10 1.60
C PHE A 64 -5.82 5.59 0.90
N PRO A 65 -5.67 6.90 0.58
CA PRO A 65 -4.62 7.39 -0.32
C PRO A 65 -3.19 7.13 0.16
N ASP A 66 -2.95 7.21 1.48
CA ASP A 66 -1.64 7.00 2.10
C ASP A 66 -0.99 5.67 1.71
N HIS A 67 -1.78 4.60 1.53
CA HIS A 67 -1.25 3.31 1.13
C HIS A 67 -0.60 3.34 -0.25
N TRP A 68 -1.22 4.06 -1.19
CA TRP A 68 -0.75 4.18 -2.57
C TRP A 68 0.40 5.16 -2.68
N GLU A 69 0.33 6.29 -1.97
CA GLU A 69 1.40 7.29 -1.90
C GLU A 69 2.70 6.68 -1.36
N ASP A 70 2.62 5.87 -0.30
CA ASP A 70 3.79 5.18 0.25
C ASP A 70 4.38 4.15 -0.73
N ILE A 71 3.56 3.42 -1.49
CA ILE A 71 4.06 2.51 -2.54
C ILE A 71 4.89 3.27 -3.58
N ILE A 72 4.39 4.41 -4.04
CA ILE A 72 5.09 5.28 -5.00
C ILE A 72 6.39 5.81 -4.39
N GLY A 73 6.35 6.23 -3.12
CA GLY A 73 7.52 6.71 -2.37
C GLY A 73 8.60 5.64 -2.26
N TYR A 74 8.27 4.44 -1.80
CA TYR A 74 9.23 3.34 -1.66
C TYR A 74 9.81 2.89 -2.99
N ALA A 75 9.00 2.83 -4.06
CA ALA A 75 9.48 2.54 -5.40
C ALA A 75 10.47 3.60 -5.90
N SER A 76 10.19 4.88 -5.63
CA SER A 76 11.08 6.00 -6.00
C SER A 76 12.41 5.93 -5.26
N LEU A 77 12.38 5.67 -3.95
CA LEU A 77 13.58 5.50 -3.13
C LEU A 77 14.43 4.31 -3.59
N ALA A 78 13.81 3.19 -4.00
CA ALA A 78 14.53 2.02 -4.52
C ALA A 78 15.31 2.33 -5.82
N LEU A 79 14.82 3.29 -6.62
CA LEU A 79 15.49 3.77 -7.83
C LEU A 79 16.57 4.82 -7.54
N GLY A 80 16.82 5.17 -6.28
CA GLY A 80 17.73 6.24 -5.90
C GLY A 80 17.24 7.63 -6.30
N LYS A 81 15.94 7.78 -6.59
CA LYS A 81 15.33 9.08 -6.82
C LYS A 81 15.05 9.71 -5.46
N GLN A 82 15.55 10.93 -5.23
CA GLN A 82 15.03 11.75 -4.16
C GLN A 82 13.55 12.03 -4.46
N PHE A 83 12.68 11.79 -3.49
CA PHE A 83 11.28 12.14 -3.62
C PHE A 83 11.18 13.67 -3.58
N GLU A 84 11.02 14.28 -4.74
CA GLU A 84 10.58 15.67 -4.87
C GLU A 84 9.05 15.63 -4.83
N PRO A 85 8.38 16.11 -3.76
CA PRO A 85 6.92 16.12 -3.71
C PRO A 85 6.39 16.88 -4.92
N GLN A 86 5.68 16.20 -5.83
CA GLN A 86 5.04 16.88 -6.95
C GLN A 86 4.06 17.91 -6.40
N GLN A 87 4.27 19.18 -6.75
CA GLN A 87 3.26 20.22 -6.51
C GLN A 87 1.97 19.85 -7.23
N ASN A 88 0.96 19.48 -6.44
CA ASN A 88 -0.48 19.50 -6.70
C ASN A 88 -0.87 19.47 -8.19
N VAL A 89 -0.63 18.35 -8.85
CA VAL A 89 -1.35 17.99 -10.09
C VAL A 89 -2.55 17.17 -9.66
N LEU A 90 -3.74 17.64 -10.03
CA LEU A 90 -5.06 17.05 -9.73
C LEU A 90 -5.03 15.51 -9.79
N ASN A 91 -4.83 14.87 -8.65
CA ASN A 91 -4.99 13.43 -8.48
C ASN A 91 -6.47 13.19 -8.25
N THR A 92 -7.27 13.06 -9.32
CA THR A 92 -8.52 12.31 -9.18
C THR A 92 -8.11 10.85 -9.01
N PRO A 93 -8.29 10.24 -7.83
CA PRO A 93 -7.95 8.85 -7.61
C PRO A 93 -8.70 7.97 -8.62
N VAL A 94 -8.05 6.95 -9.19
CA VAL A 94 -8.70 6.02 -10.13
C VAL A 94 -9.94 5.34 -9.51
N VAL A 95 -9.99 5.23 -8.18
CA VAL A 95 -11.18 4.75 -7.43
C VAL A 95 -12.43 5.60 -7.67
N ASP A 96 -12.29 6.90 -7.94
CA ASP A 96 -13.42 7.77 -8.28
C ASP A 96 -13.92 7.54 -9.72
N TYR A 97 -13.04 7.05 -10.61
CA TYR A 97 -13.42 6.65 -11.97
C TYR A 97 -14.34 5.43 -11.97
N ILE A 98 -14.10 4.46 -11.08
CA ILE A 98 -14.90 3.23 -10.96
C ILE A 98 -16.29 3.54 -10.36
N LYS A 99 -16.38 4.45 -9.38
CA LYS A 99 -17.67 4.89 -8.83
C LYS A 99 -18.52 5.62 -9.89
N ALA A 100 -17.89 6.46 -10.73
CA ALA A 100 -18.59 7.17 -11.80
C ALA A 100 -19.16 6.25 -12.90
N GLN A 101 -18.46 5.17 -13.25
CA GLN A 101 -18.91 4.18 -14.24
C GLN A 101 -20.12 3.35 -13.75
N ASN A 102 -20.22 3.13 -12.42
CA ASN A 102 -21.32 2.38 -11.81
C ASN A 102 -22.58 3.25 -11.54
N MET A 103 -22.51 4.55 -11.80
CA MET A 103 -23.61 5.50 -11.61
C MET A 103 -24.34 5.89 -12.90
N THR A 104 -23.90 5.44 -14.07
CA THR A 104 -24.67 5.63 -15.31
C THR A 104 -25.78 4.58 -15.38
N PRO A 105 -27.06 4.95 -15.36
CA PRO A 105 -28.13 4.00 -15.65
C PRO A 105 -27.95 3.53 -17.09
N ASN A 106 -27.97 2.21 -17.31
CA ASN A 106 -28.04 1.60 -18.64
C ASN A 106 -29.03 2.39 -19.52
N ARG A 107 -28.51 3.04 -20.56
CA ARG A 107 -29.31 3.55 -21.68
C ARG A 107 -29.48 2.43 -22.70
#